data_AF-A0A9D0XTN0-F1
#
_entry.id   AF-A0A9D0XTN0-F1
#
_cell.length_a   1.000
_cell.length_b   1.000
_cell.length_c   1.000
_cell.angle_alpha   90.00
_cell.angle_beta   90.00
_cell.angle_gamma   90.00
#
_symmetry.space_group_name_H-M   'P 1'
#
loop_
_entity.id
_entity.type
_entity.pdbx_description
1 polymer ?
#
loop_
_entity_poly.entity_id
_entity_poly.type
_entity_poly.pdbx_seq_one_letter_code
_entity_poly.pdbx_strand_id
1 'polypeptide(L)'
;YINLDSRNQVQIDESSFLFNGVIANPTLDVNLYRVVDQTTARLNITGNASQPQFVFYSTPALSQGRIINLMVFGRSGDMSKEPNYESQVLSAFYKLGIQNNTPVLNTLTSSLGIQDVYFDVQGQKVSSLLVGRALTDKLYIRYAKDLTGQQNNAVQLFYQLTNKWLLKTNSGNENSSVDIIYRLER
;
A
#
# COMPACT_ATOMS: atom_id res chain seq x y z
N TYR A 1 -3.29 31.10 -3.42
CA TYR A 1 -2.13 30.24 -3.68
C TYR A 1 -1.78 29.52 -2.39
N ILE A 2 -2.05 28.22 -2.28
CA ILE A 2 -1.66 27.43 -1.11
C ILE A 2 -0.17 27.18 -1.27
N ASN A 3 0.63 27.77 -0.39
CA ASN A 3 2.08 27.56 -0.37
C ASN A 3 2.32 26.19 0.29
N LEU A 4 2.47 25.15 -0.53
CA LEU A 4 2.76 23.80 -0.05
C LEU A 4 4.24 23.75 0.35
N ASP A 5 4.51 23.32 1.58
CA ASP A 5 5.87 23.13 2.07
C ASP A 5 6.64 22.17 1.12
N SER A 6 7.75 22.65 0.55
CA SER A 6 8.62 21.89 -0.36
C SER A 6 9.06 20.53 0.21
N ARG A 7 9.11 20.38 1.54
CA ARG A 7 9.42 19.10 2.22
C ARG A 7 8.36 18.03 2.02
N ASN A 8 7.13 18.43 1.71
CA ASN A 8 6.01 17.52 1.47
C ASN A 8 5.82 17.16 -0.01
N GLN A 9 6.58 17.78 -0.92
CA GLN A 9 6.44 17.52 -2.35
C GLN A 9 7.43 16.45 -2.82
N VAL A 10 6.95 15.54 -3.67
CA VAL A 10 7.82 14.70 -4.50
C VAL A 10 8.02 15.42 -5.82
N GLN A 11 9.26 15.60 -6.22
CA GLN A 11 9.64 16.24 -7.48
C GLN A 11 9.94 15.16 -8.52
N ILE A 12 9.69 15.51 -9.78
CA ILE A 12 9.98 14.68 -10.94
C ILE A 12 11.26 15.23 -11.56
N ASP A 13 12.27 14.38 -11.74
CA ASP A 13 13.48 14.64 -12.50
C ASP A 13 13.29 14.18 -13.95
N GLU A 14 14.33 14.24 -14.79
CA GLU A 14 14.27 13.76 -16.17
C GLU A 14 13.64 12.36 -16.25
N SER A 15 12.53 12.26 -16.97
CA SER A 15 11.67 11.09 -17.01
C SER A 15 11.11 10.90 -18.41
N SER A 16 10.96 9.66 -18.85
CA SER A 16 10.45 9.31 -20.17
C SER A 16 9.40 8.20 -20.11
N PHE A 17 8.51 8.22 -21.11
CA PHE A 17 7.46 7.24 -21.29
C PHE A 17 7.50 6.78 -22.74
N LEU A 18 7.75 5.50 -22.94
CA LEU A 18 7.82 4.90 -24.28
C LEU A 18 6.56 4.07 -24.54
N PHE A 19 5.81 4.46 -25.56
CA PHE A 19 4.59 3.78 -25.99
C PHE A 19 4.90 2.88 -27.19
N ASN A 20 5.36 1.65 -26.95
CA ASN A 20 5.73 0.66 -27.97
C ASN A 20 4.83 -0.59 -27.90
N GLY A 21 3.51 -0.42 -28.09
CA GLY A 21 2.55 -1.52 -28.05
C GLY A 21 1.17 -1.08 -27.60
N VAL A 22 0.62 -1.74 -26.57
CA VAL A 22 -0.67 -1.37 -25.97
C VAL A 22 -0.54 0.02 -25.33
N ILE A 23 -1.32 0.99 -25.80
CA ILE A 23 -1.28 2.39 -25.33
C ILE A 23 -1.47 2.49 -23.81
N ALA A 24 -2.24 1.57 -23.23
CA ALA A 24 -2.47 1.49 -21.78
C ALA A 24 -1.29 0.92 -20.97
N ASN A 25 -0.20 0.49 -21.60
CA ASN A 25 0.94 -0.15 -20.94
C ASN A 25 2.30 0.34 -21.47
N PRO A 26 2.66 1.63 -21.31
CA PRO A 26 3.96 2.13 -21.73
C PRO A 26 5.11 1.56 -20.90
N THR A 27 6.32 1.54 -21.48
CA THR A 27 7.55 1.40 -20.71
C THR A 27 7.87 2.72 -20.02
N LEU A 28 8.14 2.63 -18.72
CA LEU A 28 8.44 3.74 -17.82
C LEU A 28 9.94 3.84 -17.61
N ASP A 29 10.43 5.07 -17.55
CA ASP A 29 11.70 5.46 -16.94
C ASP A 29 11.47 6.79 -16.23
N VAL A 30 11.03 6.71 -14.97
CA VAL A 30 10.62 7.86 -14.18
C VAL A 30 11.53 8.03 -12.98
N ASN A 31 12.11 9.22 -12.87
CA ASN A 31 13.00 9.60 -11.79
C ASN A 31 12.28 10.57 -10.87
N LEU A 32 12.09 10.17 -9.61
CA LEU A 32 11.48 11.00 -8.58
C LEU A 32 12.50 11.30 -7.50
N TYR A 33 12.42 12.49 -6.91
CA TYR A 33 13.23 12.85 -5.77
C TYR A 33 12.48 13.72 -4.77
N ARG A 34 12.94 13.69 -3.52
CA ARG A 34 12.52 14.62 -2.48
C ARG A 34 13.73 15.02 -1.66
N VAL A 35 13.81 16.31 -1.35
CA VAL A 35 14.83 16.86 -0.47
C VAL A 35 14.19 17.18 0.87
N VAL A 36 14.74 16.61 1.94
CA VAL A 36 14.38 16.94 3.32
C VAL A 36 15.68 17.25 4.06
N ASP A 37 15.75 18.44 4.64
CA ASP A 37 16.96 18.98 5.26
C ASP A 37 18.15 18.93 4.28
N GLN A 38 19.17 18.12 4.56
CA GLN A 38 20.36 17.93 3.71
C GLN A 38 20.40 16.56 3.01
N THR A 39 19.27 15.85 2.97
CA THR A 39 19.17 14.51 2.36
C THR A 39 18.27 14.56 1.13
N THR A 40 18.77 14.03 0.01
CA THR A 40 17.97 13.75 -1.18
C THR A 40 17.60 12.27 -1.21
N ALA A 41 16.32 11.95 -1.04
CA ALA A 41 15.77 10.63 -1.32
C ALA A 41 15.34 10.56 -2.79
N ARG A 42 15.60 9.44 -3.45
CA ARG A 42 15.28 9.18 -4.85
C ARG A 42 14.52 7.88 -5.02
N LEU A 43 13.64 7.85 -6.02
CA LEU A 43 12.88 6.70 -6.46
C LEU A 43 12.98 6.62 -7.99
N ASN A 44 13.50 5.52 -8.50
CA ASN A 44 13.52 5.21 -9.93
C ASN A 44 12.46 4.17 -10.24
N ILE A 45 11.59 4.47 -11.19
CA ILE A 45 10.49 3.61 -11.65
C ILE A 45 10.78 3.21 -13.08
N THR A 46 11.03 1.92 -13.32
CA THR A 46 11.39 1.40 -14.64
C THR A 46 10.50 0.23 -15.06
N GLY A 47 10.50 -0.12 -16.35
CA GLY A 47 9.73 -1.26 -16.88
C GLY A 47 8.31 -0.90 -17.29
N ASN A 48 7.49 -1.89 -17.64
CA ASN A 48 6.12 -1.64 -18.14
C ASN A 48 5.18 -1.12 -17.05
N ALA A 49 4.23 -0.26 -17.39
CA ALA A 49 3.25 0.31 -16.46
C ALA A 49 2.39 -0.75 -15.73
N SER A 50 2.19 -1.91 -16.34
CA SER A 50 1.51 -3.06 -15.72
C SER A 50 2.38 -3.83 -14.72
N GLN A 51 3.72 -3.71 -14.82
CA GLN A 51 4.69 -4.40 -13.98
C GLN A 51 5.93 -3.53 -13.67
N PRO A 52 5.75 -2.35 -13.05
CA PRO A 52 6.85 -1.44 -12.79
C PRO A 52 7.83 -2.00 -11.75
N GLN A 53 9.10 -1.63 -11.89
CA GLN A 53 10.20 -1.91 -10.97
C GLN A 53 10.58 -0.63 -10.24
N PHE A 54 10.82 -0.72 -8.94
CA PHE A 54 11.06 0.44 -8.10
C PHE A 54 12.37 0.30 -7.34
N VAL A 55 13.24 1.30 -7.47
CA VAL A 55 14.54 1.35 -6.79
C VAL A 55 14.63 2.64 -5.98
N PHE A 56 14.85 2.50 -4.68
CA PHE A 56 15.04 3.63 -3.77
C PHE A 56 16.51 3.76 -3.39
N TYR A 57 17.00 4.99 -3.36
CA TYR A 57 18.34 5.33 -2.88
C TYR A 57 18.35 6.75 -2.33
N SER A 58 19.43 7.13 -1.63
CA SER A 58 19.56 8.49 -1.11
C SER A 58 20.99 8.99 -1.13
N THR A 59 21.11 10.31 -1.05
CA THR A 59 22.38 11.00 -0.82
C THR A 59 22.20 11.94 0.38
N PRO A 60 22.97 11.77 1.48
CA PRO A 60 23.89 10.66 1.75
C PRO A 60 23.16 9.29 1.83
N ALA A 61 23.92 8.19 1.78
CA ALA A 61 23.37 6.85 1.85
C ALA A 61 22.69 6.59 3.20
N LEU A 62 21.43 6.16 3.16
CA LEU A 62 20.62 5.83 4.33
C LEU A 62 20.17 4.37 4.27
N SER A 63 19.64 3.86 5.39
CA SER A 63 18.94 2.58 5.38
C SER A 63 17.66 2.67 4.54
N GLN A 64 17.28 1.55 3.91
CA GLN A 64 16.11 1.47 3.03
C GLN A 64 14.83 2.03 3.69
N GLY A 65 14.60 1.70 4.98
CA GLY A 65 13.45 2.22 5.73
C GLY A 65 13.46 3.74 5.88
N ARG A 66 14.62 4.36 6.12
CA ARG A 66 14.74 5.82 6.21
C ARG A 66 14.52 6.50 4.86
N ILE A 67 15.00 5.91 3.77
CA ILE A 67 14.76 6.43 2.40
C ILE A 67 13.26 6.43 2.11
N ILE A 68 12.58 5.32 2.41
CA ILE A 68 11.14 5.17 2.23
C ILE A 68 10.38 6.19 3.09
N ASN A 69 10.78 6.41 4.34
CA ASN A 69 10.11 7.39 5.22
C ASN A 69 10.23 8.81 4.70
N LEU A 70 11.41 9.17 4.22
CA LEU A 70 11.62 10.43 3.54
C LEU A 70 10.72 10.53 2.30
N MET A 71 10.73 9.50 1.46
CA MET A 71 10.03 9.52 0.17
C MET A 71 8.50 9.50 0.31
N VAL A 72 8.00 8.79 1.31
CA VAL A 72 6.57 8.59 1.56
C VAL A 72 6.02 9.67 2.49
N PHE A 73 6.63 9.85 3.66
CA PHE A 73 6.10 10.70 4.72
C PHE A 73 6.77 12.06 4.84
N GLY A 74 7.90 12.29 4.15
CA GLY A 74 8.64 13.56 4.22
C GLY A 74 9.38 13.75 5.55
N ARG A 75 9.67 12.65 6.27
CA ARG A 75 10.27 12.69 7.61
C ARG A 75 11.64 12.03 7.61
N SER A 76 12.62 12.66 8.25
CA SER A 76 14.02 12.23 8.31
C SER A 76 14.33 11.20 9.40
N GLY A 77 13.38 10.93 10.31
CA GLY A 77 13.50 9.97 11.40
C GLY A 77 13.39 8.51 10.97
N ASP A 78 13.95 7.62 11.79
CA ASP A 78 13.72 6.18 11.66
C ASP A 78 12.40 5.82 12.37
N MET A 79 11.33 5.70 11.58
CA MET A 79 10.02 5.34 12.09
C MET A 79 9.85 3.82 12.23
N SER A 80 10.87 2.99 11.94
CA SER A 80 10.75 1.53 12.01
C SER A 80 10.40 0.99 13.40
N LYS A 81 10.62 1.81 14.43
CA LYS A 81 10.29 1.51 15.83
C LYS A 81 8.92 2.03 16.26
N GLU A 82 8.23 2.77 15.41
CA GLU A 82 6.88 3.25 15.70
C GLU A 82 5.86 2.11 15.63
N PRO A 83 4.88 2.07 16.53
CA PRO A 83 3.76 1.15 16.42
C PRO A 83 3.08 1.25 15.05
N ASN A 84 2.82 0.11 14.42
CA ASN A 84 2.17 0.01 13.11
C ASN A 84 2.94 0.63 11.94
N TYR A 85 4.24 0.90 12.08
CA TYR A 85 5.08 1.45 11.02
C TYR A 85 4.93 0.72 9.68
N GLU A 86 5.07 -0.61 9.70
CA GLU A 86 5.03 -1.43 8.49
C GLU A 86 3.67 -1.32 7.80
N SER A 87 2.57 -1.30 8.55
CA SER A 87 1.21 -1.07 8.02
C SER A 87 1.05 0.32 7.40
N GLN A 88 1.63 1.37 8.01
CA GLN A 88 1.57 2.73 7.48
C GLN A 88 2.35 2.85 6.17
N VAL A 89 3.56 2.30 6.11
CA VAL A 89 4.41 2.28 4.91
C VAL A 89 3.72 1.53 3.78
N LEU A 90 3.26 0.30 4.07
CA LEU A 90 2.50 -0.52 3.15
C LEU A 90 1.32 0.26 2.58
N SER A 91 0.60 0.95 3.45
CA SER A 91 -0.58 1.69 3.03
C SER A 91 -0.26 2.81 2.03
N ALA A 92 0.88 3.46 2.19
CA ALA A 92 1.25 4.56 1.34
C ALA A 92 1.81 4.09 -0.01
N PHE A 93 2.57 3.00 -0.05
CA PHE A 93 3.02 2.38 -1.31
C PHE A 93 1.86 2.04 -2.24
N TYR A 94 0.84 1.38 -1.71
CA TYR A 94 -0.34 1.05 -2.49
C TYR A 94 -1.16 2.29 -2.89
N LYS A 95 -1.26 3.33 -2.04
CA LYS A 95 -1.84 4.64 -2.44
C LYS A 95 -1.11 5.26 -3.64
N LEU A 96 0.19 5.01 -3.77
CA LEU A 96 1.01 5.44 -4.89
C LEU A 96 0.90 4.51 -6.12
N GLY A 97 0.01 3.51 -6.09
CA GLY A 97 -0.13 2.53 -7.17
C GLY A 97 1.04 1.54 -7.28
N ILE A 98 1.92 1.51 -6.28
CA ILE A 98 3.06 0.59 -6.23
C ILE A 98 2.53 -0.75 -5.73
N GLN A 99 2.19 -1.63 -6.67
CA GLN A 99 1.61 -2.95 -6.38
C GLN A 99 2.58 -4.09 -6.70
N ASN A 100 2.54 -5.13 -5.87
CA ASN A 100 2.96 -6.54 -6.08
C ASN A 100 4.36 -6.87 -6.64
N ASN A 101 5.18 -5.89 -7.05
CA ASN A 101 6.43 -6.13 -7.78
C ASN A 101 7.67 -5.49 -7.15
N THR A 102 7.61 -5.03 -5.89
CA THR A 102 8.82 -4.55 -5.20
C THR A 102 9.32 -5.57 -4.18
N PRO A 103 10.62 -5.92 -4.19
CA PRO A 103 11.21 -6.76 -3.16
C PRO A 103 10.97 -6.22 -1.74
N VAL A 104 10.88 -4.90 -1.59
CA VAL A 104 10.61 -4.27 -0.30
C VAL A 104 9.17 -4.50 0.18
N LEU A 105 8.17 -4.41 -0.71
CA LEU A 105 6.79 -4.75 -0.34
C LEU A 105 6.66 -6.22 0.02
N ASN A 106 7.30 -7.12 -0.74
CA ASN A 106 7.26 -8.54 -0.47
C ASN A 106 7.88 -8.89 0.90
N THR A 107 8.96 -8.20 1.27
CA THR A 107 9.59 -8.37 2.59
C THR A 107 8.67 -7.85 3.71
N LEU A 108 8.01 -6.73 3.49
CA LEU A 108 7.11 -6.08 4.45
C LEU A 108 5.80 -6.84 4.66
N THR A 109 5.21 -7.38 3.59
CA THR A 109 4.03 -8.25 3.69
C THR A 109 4.40 -9.56 4.35
N SER A 110 5.58 -10.13 4.04
CA SER A 110 6.06 -11.36 4.67
C SER A 110 6.37 -11.20 6.16
N SER A 111 7.00 -10.10 6.59
CA SER A 111 7.32 -9.84 8.01
C SER A 111 6.04 -9.69 8.85
N LEU A 112 5.03 -9.03 8.31
CA LEU A 112 3.72 -8.88 8.92
C LEU A 112 2.84 -10.14 8.80
N GLY A 113 3.31 -11.17 8.08
CA GLY A 113 2.52 -12.36 7.77
C GLY A 113 1.26 -12.05 6.97
N ILE A 114 1.26 -10.98 6.19
CA ILE A 114 0.17 -10.52 5.33
C ILE A 114 0.34 -11.16 3.95
N GLN A 115 -0.75 -11.69 3.40
CA GLN A 115 -0.76 -12.21 2.03
C GLN A 115 -1.39 -11.21 1.05
N ASP A 116 -2.31 -10.40 1.55
CA ASP A 116 -3.21 -9.60 0.75
C ASP A 116 -3.31 -8.18 1.30
N VAL A 117 -3.21 -7.18 0.43
CA VAL A 117 -3.45 -5.77 0.77
C VAL A 117 -4.25 -5.11 -0.34
N TYR A 118 -5.34 -4.45 0.04
CA TYR A 118 -6.23 -3.79 -0.90
C TYR A 118 -6.62 -2.41 -0.37
N PHE A 119 -6.98 -1.54 -1.29
CA PHE A 119 -7.56 -0.24 -0.96
C PHE A 119 -8.98 -0.17 -1.47
N ASP A 120 -9.87 0.25 -0.58
CA ASP A 120 -11.19 0.68 -0.99
C ASP A 120 -11.10 2.14 -1.48
N VAL A 121 -11.66 2.40 -2.66
CA VAL A 121 -11.58 3.69 -3.33
C VAL A 121 -13.00 4.15 -3.63
N GLN A 122 -13.38 5.26 -3.01
CA GLN A 122 -14.70 5.85 -3.20
C GLN A 122 -14.54 7.23 -3.86
N GLY A 123 -15.10 7.39 -5.06
CA GLY A 123 -15.16 8.68 -5.77
C GLY A 123 -13.81 9.35 -6.04
N GLN A 124 -12.71 8.58 -6.18
CA GLN A 124 -11.30 9.00 -6.34
C GLN A 124 -10.50 9.26 -5.06
N LYS A 125 -11.09 9.07 -3.88
CA LYS A 125 -10.36 9.10 -2.60
C LYS A 125 -10.22 7.71 -2.04
N VAL A 126 -9.03 7.44 -1.50
CA VAL A 126 -8.76 6.22 -0.76
C VAL A 126 -9.50 6.28 0.58
N SER A 127 -10.52 5.44 0.74
CA SER A 127 -11.36 5.42 1.94
C SER A 127 -10.78 4.49 3.01
N SER A 128 -10.36 3.29 2.62
CA SER A 128 -9.99 2.25 3.58
C SER A 128 -8.77 1.46 3.13
N LEU A 129 -7.89 1.12 4.07
CA LEU A 129 -6.82 0.14 3.90
C LEU A 129 -7.33 -1.22 4.38
N LEU A 130 -7.31 -2.23 3.52
CA LEU A 130 -7.64 -3.61 3.84
C LEU A 130 -6.36 -4.44 3.84
N VAL A 131 -6.14 -5.19 4.90
CA VAL A 131 -5.01 -6.10 5.06
C VAL A 131 -5.54 -7.46 5.41
N GLY A 132 -5.07 -8.53 4.79
CA GLY A 132 -5.55 -9.87 5.12
C GLY A 132 -4.57 -11.00 4.84
N ARG A 133 -4.94 -12.17 5.36
CA ARG A 133 -4.15 -13.40 5.29
C ARG A 133 -5.06 -14.61 5.40
N ALA A 134 -4.78 -15.64 4.62
CA ALA A 134 -5.29 -16.97 4.89
C ALA A 134 -4.53 -17.63 6.05
N LEU A 135 -5.27 -18.06 7.07
CA LEU A 135 -4.75 -18.88 8.18
C LEU A 135 -4.79 -20.37 7.82
N THR A 136 -5.76 -20.77 7.00
CA THR A 136 -5.89 -22.11 6.40
C THR A 136 -6.54 -21.96 5.03
N ASP A 137 -6.65 -23.06 4.26
CA ASP A 137 -7.37 -23.08 2.97
C ASP A 137 -8.86 -22.66 3.07
N LYS A 138 -9.43 -22.67 4.28
CA LYS A 138 -10.83 -22.33 4.54
C LYS A 138 -11.03 -21.12 5.44
N LEU A 139 -9.96 -20.59 6.05
CA LEU A 139 -10.04 -19.53 7.04
C LEU A 139 -9.19 -18.33 6.62
N TYR A 140 -9.85 -17.19 6.41
CA TYR A 140 -9.21 -15.95 6.01
C TYR A 140 -9.57 -14.84 7.01
N ILE A 141 -8.56 -14.10 7.47
CA ILE A 141 -8.73 -12.94 8.34
C ILE A 141 -8.36 -11.67 7.59
N ARG A 142 -9.15 -10.62 7.82
CA ARG A 142 -8.95 -9.30 7.23
C ARG A 142 -9.11 -8.23 8.29
N TYR A 143 -8.26 -7.22 8.25
CA TYR A 143 -8.41 -5.99 8.99
C TYR A 143 -8.67 -4.84 8.01
N ALA A 144 -9.69 -4.04 8.29
CA ALA A 144 -10.07 -2.85 7.56
C ALA A 144 -9.79 -1.63 8.45
N LYS A 145 -8.87 -0.78 8.01
CA LYS A 145 -8.57 0.50 8.65
C LYS A 145 -9.18 1.62 7.82
N ASP A 146 -10.05 2.41 8.45
CA ASP A 146 -10.53 3.64 7.82
C ASP A 146 -9.41 4.68 7.77
N LEU A 147 -9.27 5.32 6.62
CA LEU A 147 -8.27 6.36 6.38
C LEU A 147 -8.89 7.75 6.25
N THR A 148 -10.22 7.83 6.21
CA THR A 148 -10.97 9.10 6.14
C THR A 148 -11.20 9.73 7.50
N GLY A 149 -11.10 8.95 8.58
CA GLY A 149 -11.48 9.34 9.94
C GLY A 149 -12.99 9.44 10.13
N GLN A 150 -13.79 8.97 9.17
CA GLN A 150 -15.26 9.04 9.18
C GLN A 150 -15.91 7.70 9.55
N GLN A 151 -15.17 6.60 9.46
CA GLN A 151 -15.66 5.25 9.71
C GLN A 151 -14.80 4.54 10.77
N ASN A 152 -15.35 3.49 11.36
CA ASN A 152 -14.64 2.68 12.34
C ASN A 152 -13.79 1.59 11.68
N ASN A 153 -12.66 1.27 12.31
CA ASN A 153 -11.86 0.12 11.94
C ASN A 153 -12.65 -1.17 12.20
N ALA A 154 -12.38 -2.21 11.42
CA ALA A 154 -13.06 -3.49 11.57
C ALA A 154 -12.15 -4.68 11.31
N VAL A 155 -12.33 -5.73 12.10
CA VAL A 155 -11.75 -7.06 11.86
C VAL A 155 -12.84 -7.94 11.25
N GLN A 156 -12.53 -8.60 10.16
CA GLN A 156 -13.42 -9.51 9.46
C GLN A 156 -12.81 -10.90 9.40
N LEU A 157 -13.62 -11.92 9.66
CA LEU A 157 -13.22 -13.32 9.52
C LEU A 157 -14.14 -13.98 8.51
N PHE A 158 -13.54 -14.72 7.59
CA PHE A 158 -14.22 -15.46 6.54
C PHE A 158 -13.88 -16.93 6.72
N TYR A 159 -14.88 -17.76 7.01
CA TYR A 159 -14.71 -19.19 7.20
C TYR A 159 -15.61 -19.98 6.24
N GLN A 160 -14.99 -20.75 5.35
CA GLN A 160 -15.68 -21.59 4.38
C GLN A 160 -16.12 -22.89 5.05
N LEU A 161 -17.39 -22.94 5.47
CA LEU A 161 -18.01 -24.12 6.09
C LEU A 161 -18.08 -25.28 5.09
N THR A 162 -18.51 -24.98 3.87
CA THR A 162 -18.55 -25.92 2.72
C THR A 162 -18.30 -25.11 1.43
N ASN A 163 -18.22 -25.78 0.28
CA ASN A 163 -18.06 -25.10 -1.01
C ASN A 163 -19.19 -24.11 -1.32
N LYS A 164 -20.36 -24.26 -0.68
CA LYS A 164 -21.53 -23.40 -0.90
C LYS A 164 -21.84 -22.46 0.26
N TRP A 165 -21.23 -22.64 1.43
CA TRP A 165 -21.54 -21.90 2.64
C TRP A 165 -20.32 -21.16 3.18
N LEU A 166 -20.44 -19.86 3.36
CA LEU A 166 -19.41 -18.98 3.90
C LEU A 166 -19.97 -18.28 5.15
N LEU A 167 -19.29 -18.46 6.27
CA LEU A 167 -19.49 -17.64 7.46
C LEU A 167 -18.62 -16.39 7.33
N LYS A 168 -19.23 -15.22 7.51
CA LYS A 168 -18.52 -13.94 7.58
C LYS A 168 -18.83 -13.31 8.93
N THR A 169 -17.78 -12.95 9.66
CA THR A 169 -17.94 -12.09 10.84
C THR A 169 -17.36 -10.72 10.52
N ASN A 170 -17.94 -9.70 11.13
CA ASN A 170 -17.44 -8.35 11.09
C ASN A 170 -17.47 -7.82 12.52
N SER A 171 -16.35 -7.35 13.03
CA SER A 171 -16.25 -6.76 14.36
C SER A 171 -15.56 -5.42 14.24
N GLY A 172 -16.34 -4.35 14.33
CA GLY A 172 -15.84 -2.99 14.43
C GLY A 172 -16.01 -2.44 15.83
N ASN A 173 -15.44 -1.26 16.07
CA ASN A 173 -15.45 -0.60 17.39
C ASN A 173 -16.87 -0.36 17.95
N GLU A 174 -17.86 -0.16 17.08
CA GLU A 174 -19.24 0.13 17.50
C GLU A 174 -20.19 -1.04 17.27
N ASN A 175 -20.00 -1.78 16.18
CA ASN A 175 -20.93 -2.83 15.75
C ASN A 175 -20.17 -4.11 15.44
N SER A 176 -20.76 -5.23 15.87
CA SER A 176 -20.34 -6.57 15.43
C SER A 176 -21.51 -7.28 14.76
N SER A 177 -21.25 -7.94 13.64
CA SER A 177 -22.21 -8.72 12.89
C SER A 177 -21.65 -10.08 12.51
N VAL A 178 -22.55 -11.03 12.32
CA VAL A 178 -22.24 -12.37 11.81
C VAL A 178 -23.24 -12.67 10.71
N ASP A 179 -22.72 -12.91 9.52
CA ASP A 179 -23.48 -13.23 8.31
C ASP A 179 -23.17 -14.66 7.89
N ILE A 180 -24.20 -15.39 7.44
CA ILE A 180 -24.04 -16.69 6.80
C ILE A 180 -24.48 -16.54 5.34
N ILE A 181 -23.56 -16.78 4.42
CA ILE A 181 -23.74 -16.53 2.99
C ILE A 181 -23.78 -17.87 2.25
N TYR A 182 -24.84 -18.09 1.49
CA TYR A 182 -24.99 -19.24 0.60
C TYR A 182 -24.69 -18.84 -0.85
N ARG A 183 -23.84 -19.62 -1.54
CA ARG A 183 -23.52 -19.42 -2.96
C ARG A 183 -24.29 -20.43 -3.80
N LEU A 184 -25.13 -19.92 -4.70
CA LEU A 184 -25.76 -20.69 -5.76
C LEU A 184 -24.84 -20.69 -6.97
N GLU A 185 -24.26 -21.85 -7.29
CA GLU A 185 -23.58 -22.06 -8.58
C GLU A 185 -24.67 -22.12 -9.66
N ARG A 186 -24.52 -21.31 -10.72
CA ARG A 186 -25.33 -21.38 -11.94
C ARG A 186 -24.51 -22.03 -13.05
#